data_AF-A0A1Z5LFT6-F1
#
_entry.id   AF-A0A1Z5LFT6-F1
#
_cell.length_a   1.000
_cell.length_b   1.000
_cell.length_c   1.000
_cell.angle_alpha   90.00
_cell.angle_beta   90.00
_cell.angle_gamma   90.00
#
_symmetry.space_group_name_H-M   'P 1'
#
loop_
_entity.id
_entity.type
_entity.pdbx_description
1 polymer ?
#
loop_
_entity_poly.entity_id
_entity_poly.type
_entity_poly.pdbx_seq_one_letter_code
_entity_poly.pdbx_strand_id
1 'polypeptide(L)'
;MSSAQSSGAVSSQPGQNAAQGSGTEPNRQNNLQRIAQKKSQVKSWPRNKKLEKLAIYSSCKVRLTHGVDDGCKCNGWKNPNPPQTPQRPEGSQPLASLNDPCRSCGHFLGAHVSHLENAHEDELNRLLGIVVDVENMFMCVHREEDADTKQVYFYLFKLLRKSILLMTQPTVEGPLGNPPFEKPSIAKGVTNFVVYKFGHLSQKEWQTMYDLAKMFLHCLNHWKLETPSARRQHSPNEDVGTYKINYTRWLCFCHVPAFCDSLPHSETTMIFGRTLLRSVFQTMRRQLLDKFRAEKDKMPPEKRTLVLTHFPRFLSMLEEEVYGTNSPIWDPDFKQNPPVAAMTTSGDRTGSSSGTPHARAELPMRELLRSLQFRRHPTPVPIGTRLLASVQAPMLLAGSPSLSAQQTAKGKSDHMTMQATSMPKNGRLKVTYLKK
;
A
#
# COMPACT_ATOMS: atom_id res chain seq x y z
N MET A 1 44.82 0.00 60.80
CA MET A 1 43.46 -0.58 60.82
C MET A 1 42.50 0.50 60.37
N SER A 2 41.79 0.24 59.27
CA SER A 2 40.41 0.68 58.90
C SER A 2 40.00 2.16 59.12
N SER A 3 39.37 2.93 58.24
CA SER A 3 38.86 2.87 56.86
C SER A 3 38.37 4.30 56.55
N ALA A 4 38.48 4.81 55.32
CA ALA A 4 37.57 5.86 54.82
C ALA A 4 37.58 5.90 53.28
N GLN A 5 36.45 5.52 52.69
CA GLN A 5 36.15 5.51 51.26
C GLN A 5 35.82 6.93 50.77
N SER A 6 36.39 7.32 49.63
CA SER A 6 35.95 8.43 48.81
C SER A 6 34.98 7.94 47.74
N SER A 7 33.84 8.63 47.62
CA SER A 7 32.85 8.45 46.56
C SER A 7 33.03 9.54 45.51
N GLY A 8 32.99 9.18 44.23
CA GLY A 8 32.79 10.17 43.16
C GLY A 8 33.27 9.74 41.76
N ALA A 9 32.35 9.89 40.81
CA ALA A 9 32.52 9.89 39.34
C ALA A 9 32.52 8.54 38.60
N VAL A 10 31.30 8.11 38.23
CA VAL A 10 31.05 7.18 37.12
C VAL A 10 30.97 8.00 35.81
N SER A 11 31.93 7.78 34.92
CA SER A 11 31.96 8.35 33.57
C SER A 11 30.90 7.68 32.69
N SER A 12 29.96 8.47 32.17
CA SER A 12 28.93 8.06 31.22
C SER A 12 29.44 8.26 29.79
N GLN A 13 29.59 7.15 29.05
CA GLN A 13 29.82 7.18 27.60
C GLN A 13 28.51 7.47 26.85
N PRO A 14 28.53 8.24 25.75
CA PRO A 14 27.34 8.46 24.94
C PRO A 14 27.04 7.22 24.07
N GLY A 15 25.81 6.73 24.20
CA GLY A 15 25.28 5.57 23.51
C GLY A 15 25.27 5.74 21.99
N GLN A 16 25.76 4.69 21.33
CA GLN A 16 25.68 4.50 19.88
C GLN A 16 24.21 4.27 19.49
N ASN A 17 23.64 5.22 18.75
CA ASN A 17 22.33 5.04 18.11
C ASN A 17 22.46 3.99 17.00
N ALA A 18 21.82 2.84 17.21
CA ALA A 18 21.71 1.77 16.26
C ALA A 18 20.91 2.23 15.03
N ALA A 19 21.54 2.09 13.86
CA ALA A 19 20.95 2.27 12.56
C ALA A 19 19.78 1.30 12.34
N GLN A 20 18.55 1.81 12.39
CA GLN A 20 17.39 1.13 11.80
C GLN A 20 17.34 1.47 10.31
N GLY A 21 17.89 0.57 9.51
CA GLY A 21 17.75 0.64 8.06
C GLY A 21 18.32 -0.60 7.42
N SER A 22 17.49 -1.26 6.60
CA SER A 22 17.85 -2.34 5.67
C SER A 22 17.69 -3.78 6.17
N GLY A 23 16.61 -4.43 5.72
CA GLY A 23 16.43 -5.88 5.85
C GLY A 23 15.22 -6.51 5.14
N THR A 24 14.43 -5.77 4.36
CA THR A 24 13.09 -6.23 3.93
C THR A 24 12.94 -6.77 2.51
N GLU A 25 13.95 -6.65 1.64
CA GLU A 25 13.79 -6.99 0.21
C GLU A 25 13.71 -8.51 -0.11
N PRO A 26 14.52 -9.41 0.49
CA PRO A 26 14.38 -10.86 0.25
C PRO A 26 13.03 -11.40 0.73
N ASN A 27 12.49 -10.79 1.79
CA ASN A 27 11.23 -11.19 2.41
C ASN A 27 10.01 -10.80 1.55
N ARG A 28 10.07 -9.66 0.86
CA ARG A 28 8.97 -9.18 0.00
C ARG A 28 8.79 -10.07 -1.23
N GLN A 29 9.86 -10.42 -1.93
CA GLN A 29 9.80 -11.27 -3.12
C GLN A 29 9.34 -12.70 -2.78
N ASN A 30 9.80 -13.23 -1.63
CA ASN A 30 9.34 -14.52 -1.11
C ASN A 30 7.85 -14.47 -0.76
N ASN A 31 7.38 -13.39 -0.14
CA ASN A 31 5.96 -13.21 0.18
C ASN A 31 5.08 -13.16 -1.08
N LEU A 32 5.49 -12.43 -2.13
CA LEU A 32 4.78 -12.38 -3.42
C LEU A 32 4.64 -13.77 -4.05
N GLN A 33 5.73 -14.54 -4.08
CA GLN A 33 5.71 -15.91 -4.60
C GLN A 33 4.78 -16.81 -3.77
N ARG A 34 4.82 -16.67 -2.44
CA ARG A 34 3.94 -17.42 -1.53
C ARG A 34 2.46 -17.08 -1.77
N ILE A 35 2.12 -15.81 -1.95
CA ILE A 35 0.74 -15.38 -2.26
C ILE A 35 0.29 -15.97 -3.60
N ALA A 36 1.12 -15.87 -4.64
CA ALA A 36 0.80 -16.41 -5.97
C ALA A 36 0.63 -17.94 -5.95
N GLN A 37 1.51 -18.66 -5.26
CA GLN A 37 1.41 -20.11 -5.08
C GLN A 37 0.12 -20.49 -4.33
N LYS A 38 -0.22 -19.77 -3.26
CA LYS A 38 -1.45 -20.00 -2.52
C LYS A 38 -2.69 -19.73 -3.37
N LYS A 39 -2.70 -18.66 -4.18
CA LYS A 39 -3.77 -18.39 -5.15
C LYS A 39 -3.91 -19.52 -6.17
N SER A 40 -2.80 -19.99 -6.73
CA SER A 40 -2.82 -21.13 -7.66
C SER A 40 -3.38 -22.39 -7.00
N GLN A 41 -2.98 -22.66 -5.76
CA GLN A 41 -3.43 -23.83 -4.99
C GLN A 41 -4.92 -23.79 -4.69
N VAL A 42 -5.47 -22.64 -4.25
CA VAL A 42 -6.91 -22.57 -3.95
C VAL A 42 -7.76 -22.65 -5.22
N LYS A 43 -7.26 -22.13 -6.35
CA LYS A 43 -7.95 -22.19 -7.66
C LYS A 43 -7.99 -23.60 -8.24
N SER A 44 -7.04 -24.48 -7.87
CA SER A 44 -7.02 -25.88 -8.31
C SER A 44 -7.83 -26.84 -7.43
N TRP A 45 -8.46 -26.36 -6.36
CA TRP A 45 -9.31 -27.19 -5.51
C TRP A 45 -10.56 -27.71 -6.24
N PRO A 46 -11.12 -28.86 -5.82
CA PRO A 46 -12.43 -29.27 -6.31
C PRO A 46 -13.53 -28.29 -5.86
N ARG A 47 -14.61 -28.20 -6.63
CA ARG A 47 -15.68 -27.19 -6.44
C ARG A 47 -16.26 -27.18 -5.02
N ASN A 48 -16.51 -28.33 -4.43
CA ASN A 48 -17.01 -28.44 -3.05
C ASN A 48 -16.09 -27.75 -2.03
N LYS A 49 -14.77 -27.93 -2.15
CA LYS A 49 -13.77 -27.28 -1.29
C LYS A 49 -13.68 -25.77 -1.55
N LYS A 50 -13.88 -25.32 -2.80
CA LYS A 50 -14.00 -23.89 -3.12
C LYS A 50 -15.21 -23.27 -2.41
N LEU A 51 -16.37 -23.92 -2.50
CA LEU A 51 -17.61 -23.48 -1.86
C LEU A 51 -17.47 -23.47 -0.33
N GLU A 52 -16.89 -24.51 0.28
CA GLU A 52 -16.60 -24.53 1.72
C GLU A 52 -15.78 -23.30 2.15
N LYS A 53 -14.73 -22.97 1.39
CA LYS A 53 -13.88 -21.82 1.69
C LYS A 53 -14.64 -20.48 1.56
N LEU A 54 -15.46 -20.34 0.52
CA LEU A 54 -16.25 -19.13 0.26
C LEU A 54 -17.41 -18.97 1.24
N ALA A 55 -17.97 -20.07 1.77
CA ALA A 55 -19.04 -20.07 2.76
C ALA A 55 -18.66 -19.26 4.02
N ILE A 56 -17.38 -19.26 4.40
CA ILE A 56 -16.84 -18.52 5.55
C ILE A 56 -17.05 -17.00 5.42
N TYR A 57 -17.18 -16.50 4.19
CA TYR A 57 -17.32 -15.08 3.85
C TYR A 57 -18.69 -14.73 3.27
N SER A 58 -19.62 -15.69 3.22
CA SER A 58 -20.94 -15.55 2.60
C SER A 58 -22.05 -15.44 3.63
N SER A 59 -23.06 -14.62 3.35
CA SER A 59 -24.24 -14.53 4.22
C SER A 59 -25.21 -15.69 4.00
N CYS A 60 -25.81 -16.16 5.10
CA CYS A 60 -26.88 -17.14 5.07
C CYS A 60 -28.09 -16.59 4.31
N LYS A 61 -28.67 -17.38 3.40
CA LYS A 61 -29.83 -16.99 2.59
C LYS A 61 -31.16 -17.53 3.12
N VAL A 62 -31.19 -18.18 4.28
CA VAL A 62 -32.44 -18.62 4.91
C VAL A 62 -33.25 -17.41 5.37
N ARG A 63 -34.48 -17.28 4.82
CA ARG A 63 -35.52 -16.40 5.35
C ARG A 63 -36.22 -17.17 6.48
N LEU A 64 -36.37 -16.58 7.67
CA LEU A 64 -37.00 -17.27 8.79
C LEU A 64 -38.46 -17.60 8.44
N THR A 65 -38.83 -18.87 8.54
CA THR A 65 -40.21 -19.33 8.34
C THR A 65 -40.98 -19.42 9.65
N HIS A 66 -40.89 -18.43 10.55
CA HIS A 66 -41.71 -18.38 11.78
C HIS A 66 -41.85 -16.94 12.31
N GLY A 67 -42.62 -16.10 11.60
CA GLY A 67 -43.25 -14.90 12.19
C GLY A 67 -42.35 -13.72 12.58
N VAL A 68 -41.10 -13.68 12.14
CA VAL A 68 -40.22 -12.50 12.27
C VAL A 68 -39.65 -12.20 10.88
N ASP A 69 -40.03 -11.07 10.29
CA ASP A 69 -39.69 -10.64 8.92
C ASP A 69 -38.19 -10.35 8.69
N ASP A 70 -37.34 -10.59 9.68
CA ASP A 70 -35.91 -10.31 9.63
C ASP A 70 -35.16 -11.64 9.42
N GLY A 71 -34.72 -11.92 8.19
CA GLY A 71 -34.04 -13.16 7.82
C GLY A 71 -32.74 -13.45 8.62
N CYS A 72 -32.10 -14.59 8.37
CA CYS A 72 -30.88 -14.96 9.10
C CYS A 72 -29.74 -13.94 8.90
N LYS A 73 -29.23 -13.35 9.99
CA LYS A 73 -28.13 -12.36 9.97
C LYS A 73 -26.72 -12.94 9.95
N CYS A 74 -26.59 -14.26 9.73
CA CYS A 74 -25.29 -14.90 9.70
C CYS A 74 -24.48 -14.47 8.47
N ASN A 75 -23.26 -13.99 8.67
CA ASN A 75 -22.38 -13.45 7.62
C ASN A 75 -21.18 -14.36 7.29
N GLY A 76 -21.28 -15.65 7.64
CA GLY A 76 -20.23 -16.61 7.34
C GLY A 76 -20.44 -17.94 8.04
N TRP A 77 -20.38 -19.01 7.27
CA TRP A 77 -20.45 -20.37 7.80
C TRP A 77 -19.26 -20.65 8.74
N LYS A 78 -19.56 -21.33 9.85
CA LYS A 78 -18.57 -21.76 10.84
C LYS A 78 -18.65 -23.28 10.97
N ASN A 79 -17.54 -23.94 10.68
CA ASN A 79 -17.43 -25.39 10.77
C ASN A 79 -17.76 -25.86 12.20
N PRO A 80 -18.75 -26.76 12.38
CA PRO A 80 -19.10 -27.32 13.69
C PRO A 80 -18.00 -28.22 14.25
N ASN A 81 -17.18 -28.82 13.38
CA ASN A 81 -16.05 -29.69 13.71
C ASN A 81 -14.73 -28.98 13.36
N PRO A 82 -14.27 -28.02 14.17
CA PRO A 82 -13.04 -27.31 13.87
C PRO A 82 -11.84 -28.28 13.82
N PRO A 83 -10.84 -28.03 12.96
CA PRO A 83 -9.57 -28.72 13.00
C PRO A 83 -8.99 -28.72 14.42
N GLN A 84 -8.64 -29.89 14.97
CA GLN A 84 -7.91 -29.94 16.23
C GLN A 84 -6.52 -29.30 16.03
N THR A 85 -6.21 -28.29 16.84
CA THR A 85 -4.84 -27.74 16.97
C THR A 85 -4.08 -28.51 18.04
N PRO A 86 -2.86 -29.01 17.78
CA PRO A 86 -2.07 -28.85 16.54
C PRO A 86 -2.46 -29.86 15.45
N GLN A 87 -2.44 -29.40 14.19
CA GLN A 87 -2.69 -30.24 13.01
C GLN A 87 -1.60 -31.34 12.92
N ARG A 88 -2.00 -32.60 12.99
CA ARG A 88 -1.11 -33.74 12.70
C ARG A 88 -0.72 -33.71 11.22
N PRO A 89 0.53 -33.98 10.81
CA PRO A 89 0.97 -33.81 9.42
C PRO A 89 0.37 -34.78 8.39
N GLU A 90 -0.48 -35.72 8.77
CA GLU A 90 -1.05 -36.69 7.83
C GLU A 90 -2.54 -36.90 8.09
N GLY A 91 -3.33 -36.64 7.04
CA GLY A 91 -4.78 -36.82 7.00
C GLY A 91 -5.46 -35.67 6.27
N SER A 92 -5.98 -35.95 5.08
CA SER A 92 -6.98 -35.09 4.42
C SER A 92 -8.14 -34.90 5.40
N GLN A 93 -8.31 -33.69 5.94
CA GLN A 93 -9.53 -33.40 6.68
C GLN A 93 -10.74 -33.71 5.78
N PRO A 94 -11.75 -34.43 6.29
CA PRO A 94 -12.95 -34.69 5.51
C PRO A 94 -13.54 -33.36 5.06
N LEU A 95 -13.82 -33.24 3.76
CA LEU A 95 -14.42 -32.05 3.17
C LEU A 95 -15.81 -31.84 3.78
N ALA A 96 -16.16 -30.58 4.05
CA ALA A 96 -17.48 -30.27 4.55
C ALA A 96 -18.55 -30.65 3.51
N SER A 97 -19.66 -31.20 3.99
CA SER A 97 -20.85 -31.47 3.18
C SER A 97 -21.73 -30.22 3.10
N LEU A 98 -22.50 -30.08 2.01
CA LEU A 98 -23.50 -29.01 1.89
C LEU A 98 -24.54 -29.06 3.03
N ASN A 99 -24.72 -30.22 3.65
CA ASN A 99 -25.66 -30.46 4.75
C ASN A 99 -25.05 -30.21 6.14
N ASP A 100 -23.78 -29.82 6.23
CA ASP A 100 -23.16 -29.56 7.54
C ASP A 100 -23.73 -28.27 8.16
N PRO A 101 -24.24 -28.33 9.40
CA PRO A 101 -24.86 -27.18 10.04
C PRO A 101 -23.82 -26.15 10.45
N CYS A 102 -24.13 -24.86 10.24
CA CYS A 102 -23.29 -23.76 10.71
C CYS A 102 -23.34 -23.67 12.24
N ARG A 103 -22.17 -23.63 12.89
CA ARG A 103 -22.08 -23.43 14.35
C ARG A 103 -22.74 -22.12 14.83
N SER A 104 -22.83 -21.09 13.99
CA SER A 104 -23.36 -19.79 14.38
C SER A 104 -24.87 -19.63 14.20
N CYS A 105 -25.47 -20.28 13.20
CA CYS A 105 -26.91 -20.11 12.91
C CYS A 105 -27.69 -21.41 12.77
N GLY A 106 -27.04 -22.57 12.89
CA GLY A 106 -27.66 -23.88 12.72
C GLY A 106 -27.97 -24.26 11.26
N HIS A 107 -28.10 -23.29 10.36
CA HIS A 107 -28.42 -23.55 8.95
C HIS A 107 -27.27 -24.22 8.19
N PHE A 108 -27.62 -25.03 7.21
CA PHE A 108 -26.68 -25.79 6.40
C PHE A 108 -25.68 -24.92 5.62
N LEU A 109 -24.50 -25.49 5.33
CA LEU A 109 -23.49 -24.88 4.47
C LEU A 109 -24.09 -24.44 3.12
N GLY A 110 -24.94 -25.28 2.53
CA GLY A 110 -25.65 -24.99 1.27
C GLY A 110 -26.42 -23.67 1.31
N ALA A 111 -27.01 -23.29 2.44
CA ALA A 111 -27.71 -22.02 2.57
C ALA A 111 -26.79 -20.79 2.58
N HIS A 112 -25.50 -20.96 2.85
CA HIS A 112 -24.50 -19.89 2.76
C HIS A 112 -23.92 -19.76 1.34
N VAL A 113 -24.00 -20.81 0.52
CA VAL A 113 -23.39 -20.84 -0.83
C VAL A 113 -24.40 -21.03 -1.95
N SER A 114 -25.70 -21.01 -1.67
CA SER A 114 -26.76 -21.18 -2.69
C SER A 114 -26.63 -20.19 -3.84
N HIS A 115 -26.30 -18.93 -3.54
CA HIS A 115 -26.00 -17.90 -4.53
C HIS A 115 -24.78 -18.18 -5.43
N LEU A 116 -23.95 -19.17 -5.10
CA LEU A 116 -22.77 -19.60 -5.86
C LEU A 116 -22.98 -20.95 -6.58
N GLU A 117 -24.13 -21.61 -6.40
CA GLU A 117 -24.39 -22.95 -6.92
C GLU A 117 -24.19 -23.03 -8.45
N ASN A 118 -24.64 -22.01 -9.16
CA ASN A 118 -24.53 -21.89 -10.62
C ASN A 118 -23.40 -20.94 -11.07
N ALA A 119 -22.56 -20.46 -10.15
CA ALA A 119 -21.45 -19.58 -10.50
C ALA A 119 -20.39 -20.33 -11.33
N HIS A 120 -19.92 -19.70 -12.41
CA HIS A 120 -18.84 -20.22 -13.25
C HIS A 120 -17.55 -20.37 -12.44
N GLU A 121 -16.69 -21.32 -12.85
CA GLU A 121 -15.40 -21.57 -12.20
C GLU A 121 -14.51 -20.33 -12.13
N ASP A 122 -14.54 -19.47 -13.15
CA ASP A 122 -13.77 -18.21 -13.15
C ASP A 122 -14.21 -17.24 -12.06
N GLU A 123 -15.51 -17.17 -11.78
CA GLU A 123 -16.05 -16.34 -10.70
C GLU A 123 -15.67 -16.90 -9.33
N LEU A 124 -15.75 -18.21 -9.13
CA LEU A 124 -15.25 -18.86 -7.91
C LEU A 124 -13.75 -18.61 -7.72
N ASN A 125 -12.97 -18.73 -8.80
CA ASN A 125 -11.53 -18.47 -8.79
C ASN A 125 -11.19 -17.01 -8.49
N ARG A 126 -12.00 -16.06 -8.98
CA ARG A 126 -11.89 -14.63 -8.66
C ARG A 126 -12.12 -14.39 -7.18
N LEU A 127 -13.25 -14.88 -6.64
CA LEU A 127 -13.59 -14.73 -5.22
C LEU A 127 -12.54 -15.39 -4.30
N LEU A 128 -12.01 -16.56 -4.67
CA LEU A 128 -10.93 -17.20 -3.93
C LEU A 128 -9.62 -16.41 -3.98
N GLY A 129 -9.34 -15.72 -5.10
CA GLY A 129 -8.24 -14.75 -5.18
C GLY A 129 -8.38 -13.66 -4.11
N ILE A 130 -9.59 -13.09 -3.98
CA ILE A 130 -9.91 -12.09 -2.96
C ILE A 130 -9.78 -12.67 -1.55
N VAL A 131 -10.20 -13.92 -1.32
CA VAL A 131 -10.04 -14.59 -0.01
C VAL A 131 -8.57 -14.66 0.40
N VAL A 132 -7.67 -15.03 -0.51
CA VAL A 132 -6.22 -15.07 -0.22
C VAL A 132 -5.71 -13.67 0.12
N ASP A 133 -6.17 -12.64 -0.59
CA ASP A 133 -5.79 -11.25 -0.31
C ASP A 133 -6.34 -10.76 1.04
N VAL A 134 -7.56 -11.17 1.44
CA VAL A 134 -8.11 -10.90 2.78
C VAL A 134 -7.24 -11.50 3.87
N GLU A 135 -6.80 -12.75 3.69
CA GLU A 135 -5.92 -13.42 4.66
C GLU A 135 -4.54 -12.76 4.74
N ASN A 136 -4.00 -12.32 3.61
CA ASN A 136 -2.76 -11.57 3.57
C ASN A 136 -2.90 -10.21 4.26
N MET A 137 -3.96 -9.46 3.95
CA MET A 137 -4.24 -8.17 4.60
C MET A 137 -4.48 -8.32 6.10
N PHE A 138 -5.12 -9.39 6.54
CA PHE A 138 -5.28 -9.70 7.97
C PHE A 138 -3.91 -9.81 8.66
N MET A 139 -2.95 -10.53 8.06
CA MET A 139 -1.60 -10.62 8.59
C MET A 139 -0.88 -9.27 8.61
N CYS A 140 -1.04 -8.46 7.55
CA CYS A 140 -0.51 -7.09 7.50
C CYS A 140 -1.04 -6.23 8.66
N VAL A 141 -2.36 -6.23 8.90
CA VAL A 141 -2.98 -5.46 9.99
C VAL A 141 -2.43 -5.85 11.37
N HIS A 142 -2.17 -7.13 11.61
CA HIS A 142 -1.69 -7.61 12.91
C HIS A 142 -0.20 -7.32 13.14
N ARG A 143 0.59 -7.29 12.06
CA ARG A 143 2.03 -7.01 12.13
C ARG A 143 2.34 -5.52 12.05
N GLU A 144 1.41 -4.70 11.57
CA GLU A 144 1.64 -3.27 11.37
C GLU A 144 1.58 -2.52 12.71
N GLU A 145 2.63 -1.74 12.94
CA GLU A 145 2.84 -0.94 14.15
C GLU A 145 2.44 0.52 13.91
N ASP A 146 2.67 1.06 12.71
CA ASP A 146 2.31 2.43 12.38
C ASP A 146 0.79 2.60 12.25
N ALA A 147 0.21 3.48 13.05
CA ALA A 147 -1.24 3.65 13.16
C ALA A 147 -1.89 4.07 11.84
N ASP A 148 -1.24 4.97 11.09
CA ASP A 148 -1.76 5.49 9.81
C ASP A 148 -1.78 4.37 8.76
N THR A 149 -0.71 3.58 8.67
CA THR A 149 -0.60 2.43 7.77
C THR A 149 -1.60 1.33 8.14
N LYS A 150 -1.72 1.02 9.43
CA LYS A 150 -2.64 0.02 9.95
C LYS A 150 -4.10 0.35 9.65
N GLN A 151 -4.48 1.61 9.75
CA GLN A 151 -5.83 2.07 9.42
C GLN A 151 -6.17 1.82 7.94
N VAL A 152 -5.22 2.10 7.04
CA VAL A 152 -5.39 1.84 5.60
C VAL A 152 -5.48 0.34 5.31
N TYR A 153 -4.62 -0.47 5.93
CA TYR A 153 -4.69 -1.93 5.79
C TYR A 153 -6.02 -2.50 6.30
N PHE A 154 -6.52 -1.99 7.41
CA PHE A 154 -7.81 -2.40 7.95
C PHE A 154 -8.98 -1.98 7.05
N TYR A 155 -8.91 -0.80 6.44
CA TYR A 155 -9.87 -0.38 5.42
C TYR A 155 -9.89 -1.34 4.22
N LEU A 156 -8.72 -1.65 3.64
CA LEU A 156 -8.61 -2.55 2.49
C LEU A 156 -9.06 -3.98 2.84
N PHE A 157 -8.72 -4.47 4.04
CA PHE A 157 -9.23 -5.73 4.56
C PHE A 157 -10.77 -5.77 4.58
N LYS A 158 -11.41 -4.71 5.09
CA LYS A 158 -12.89 -4.60 5.09
C LYS A 158 -13.46 -4.52 3.67
N LEU A 159 -12.83 -3.75 2.79
CA LEU A 159 -13.25 -3.61 1.39
C LEU A 159 -13.25 -4.95 0.66
N LEU A 160 -12.15 -5.71 0.77
CA LEU A 160 -12.02 -7.02 0.14
C LEU A 160 -13.05 -8.02 0.70
N ARG A 161 -13.27 -8.03 2.02
CA ARG A 161 -14.31 -8.87 2.64
C ARG A 161 -15.71 -8.53 2.15
N LYS A 162 -16.03 -7.23 2.06
CA LYS A 162 -17.30 -6.75 1.51
C LYS A 162 -17.46 -7.16 0.04
N SER A 163 -16.38 -7.14 -0.73
CA SER A 163 -16.38 -7.53 -2.14
C SER A 163 -16.66 -9.02 -2.34
N ILE A 164 -16.19 -9.88 -1.44
CA ILE A 164 -16.59 -11.30 -1.44
C ILE A 164 -18.07 -11.44 -1.11
N LEU A 165 -18.53 -10.77 -0.05
CA LEU A 165 -19.91 -10.86 0.43
C LEU A 165 -20.95 -10.39 -0.61
N LEU A 166 -20.60 -9.36 -1.38
CA LEU A 166 -21.44 -8.78 -2.42
C LEU A 166 -21.11 -9.30 -3.83
N MET A 167 -20.11 -10.17 -3.97
CA MET A 167 -19.57 -10.64 -5.24
C MET A 167 -19.15 -9.52 -6.21
N THR A 168 -18.69 -8.37 -5.70
CA THR A 168 -18.27 -7.23 -6.53
C THR A 168 -16.76 -7.21 -6.77
N GLN A 169 -16.30 -6.37 -7.70
CA GLN A 169 -14.89 -6.03 -7.82
C GLN A 169 -14.52 -5.04 -6.69
N PRO A 170 -13.38 -5.22 -5.99
CA PRO A 170 -12.98 -4.29 -4.94
C PRO A 170 -12.46 -2.99 -5.57
N THR A 171 -13.19 -1.91 -5.35
CA THR A 171 -12.80 -0.56 -5.80
C THR A 171 -12.69 0.36 -4.60
N VAL A 172 -11.60 1.12 -4.51
CA VAL A 172 -11.39 2.11 -3.45
C VAL A 172 -12.23 3.34 -3.75
N GLU A 173 -13.21 3.62 -2.90
CA GLU A 173 -14.08 4.80 -3.01
C GLU A 173 -13.84 5.77 -1.84
N GLY A 174 -14.23 7.04 -2.01
CA GLY A 174 -14.26 8.03 -0.93
C GLY A 174 -13.43 9.28 -1.19
N PRO A 175 -13.09 10.05 -0.13
CA PRO A 175 -12.54 11.41 -0.23
C PRO A 175 -11.11 11.47 -0.79
N LEU A 176 -10.49 10.31 -1.06
CA LEU A 176 -9.14 10.25 -1.64
C LEU A 176 -9.13 10.66 -3.12
N GLY A 177 -10.27 10.64 -3.80
CA GLY A 177 -10.34 10.80 -5.26
C GLY A 177 -9.83 9.56 -6.01
N ASN A 178 -9.84 9.64 -7.34
CA ASN A 178 -9.38 8.56 -8.22
C ASN A 178 -8.11 8.98 -8.99
N PRO A 179 -7.21 8.03 -9.33
CA PRO A 179 -6.06 8.33 -10.18
C PRO A 179 -6.49 8.76 -11.60
N PRO A 180 -5.69 9.59 -12.31
CA PRO A 180 -4.46 10.23 -11.84
C PRO A 180 -4.74 11.42 -10.89
N PHE A 181 -3.88 11.60 -9.89
CA PHE A 181 -4.05 12.63 -8.86
C PHE A 181 -3.41 13.97 -9.21
N GLU A 182 -2.45 13.99 -10.13
CA GLU A 182 -1.75 15.22 -10.55
C GLU A 182 -1.27 15.07 -12.00
N LYS A 183 -1.32 16.17 -12.75
CA LYS A 183 -0.79 16.27 -14.11
C LYS A 183 0.12 17.51 -14.21
N PRO A 184 1.26 17.42 -14.90
CA PRO A 184 1.83 16.20 -15.50
C PRO A 184 2.28 15.19 -14.43
N SER A 185 2.27 13.91 -14.81
CA SER A 185 2.76 12.84 -13.92
C SER A 185 4.27 12.92 -13.72
N ILE A 186 4.80 12.23 -12.72
CA ILE A 186 6.25 12.16 -12.48
C ILE A 186 6.97 11.59 -13.72
N ALA A 187 6.44 10.53 -14.33
CA ALA A 187 7.01 9.96 -15.55
C ALA A 187 7.07 10.98 -16.69
N LYS A 188 6.02 11.78 -16.85
CA LYS A 188 5.98 12.84 -17.87
C LYS A 188 6.95 13.97 -17.54
N GLY A 189 6.98 14.47 -16.30
CA GLY A 189 7.92 15.51 -15.87
C GLY A 189 9.39 15.08 -16.02
N VAL A 190 9.72 13.84 -15.66
CA VAL A 190 11.07 13.28 -15.84
C VAL A 190 11.42 13.09 -17.33
N THR A 191 10.44 12.74 -18.17
CA THR A 191 10.67 12.69 -19.63
C THR A 191 10.93 14.09 -20.19
N ASN A 192 10.13 15.08 -19.78
CA ASN A 192 10.32 16.49 -20.14
C ASN A 192 11.69 16.99 -19.68
N PHE A 193 12.15 16.61 -18.49
CA PHE A 193 13.48 16.92 -17.97
C PHE A 193 14.61 16.43 -18.89
N VAL A 194 14.53 15.19 -19.37
CA VAL A 194 15.56 14.64 -20.26
C VAL A 194 15.62 15.45 -21.56
N VAL A 195 14.47 15.78 -22.13
CA VAL A 195 14.39 16.61 -23.34
C VAL A 195 14.92 18.02 -23.07
N TYR A 196 14.51 18.63 -21.96
CA TYR A 196 14.87 20.01 -21.60
C TYR A 196 16.37 20.18 -21.34
N LYS A 197 16.98 19.31 -20.52
CA LYS A 197 18.37 19.45 -20.11
C LYS A 197 19.36 18.81 -21.07
N PHE A 198 18.96 17.75 -21.77
CA PHE A 198 19.90 16.93 -22.54
C PHE A 198 19.57 16.85 -24.03
N GLY A 199 18.53 17.51 -24.52
CA GLY A 199 18.13 17.46 -25.93
C GLY A 199 19.18 17.97 -26.93
N HIS A 200 20.22 18.66 -26.46
CA HIS A 200 21.35 19.12 -27.25
C HIS A 200 22.50 18.10 -27.37
N LEU A 201 22.46 17.01 -26.60
CA LEU A 201 23.52 15.99 -26.60
C LEU A 201 23.46 15.12 -27.87
N SER A 202 24.56 14.42 -28.15
CA SER A 202 24.57 13.38 -29.18
C SER A 202 23.58 12.27 -28.86
N GLN A 203 23.09 11.55 -29.88
CA GLN A 203 22.10 10.48 -29.70
C GLN A 203 22.53 9.43 -28.65
N LYS A 204 23.82 9.09 -28.60
CA LYS A 204 24.38 8.11 -27.66
C LYS A 204 24.34 8.62 -26.21
N GLU A 205 24.72 9.86 -25.98
CA GLU A 205 24.74 10.47 -24.65
C GLU A 205 23.31 10.77 -24.16
N TRP A 206 22.45 11.26 -25.06
CA TRP A 206 21.03 11.45 -24.79
C TRP A 206 20.37 10.13 -24.36
N GLN A 207 20.63 9.05 -25.10
CA GLN A 207 20.11 7.71 -24.76
C GLN A 207 20.56 7.27 -23.36
N THR A 208 21.80 7.58 -22.98
CA THR A 208 22.32 7.29 -21.64
C THR A 208 21.54 8.06 -20.57
N MET A 209 21.25 9.34 -20.77
CA MET A 209 20.44 10.13 -19.83
C MET A 209 18.98 9.65 -19.76
N TYR A 210 18.41 9.25 -20.90
CA TYR A 210 17.08 8.67 -20.95
C TYR A 210 16.98 7.33 -20.22
N ASP A 211 18.03 6.51 -20.28
CA ASP A 211 18.09 5.25 -19.55
C ASP A 211 18.28 5.46 -18.04
N LEU A 212 19.05 6.47 -17.61
CA LEU A 212 19.10 6.91 -16.21
C LEU A 212 17.73 7.38 -15.70
N ALA A 213 16.97 8.08 -16.54
CA ALA A 213 15.60 8.50 -16.21
C ALA A 213 14.66 7.29 -16.02
N LYS A 214 14.71 6.29 -16.90
CA LYS A 214 13.96 5.04 -16.71
C LYS A 214 14.36 4.31 -15.42
N MET A 215 15.66 4.27 -15.10
CA MET A 215 16.15 3.68 -13.87
C MET A 215 15.57 4.40 -12.64
N PHE A 216 15.59 5.73 -12.64
CA PHE A 216 14.96 6.54 -11.58
C PHE A 216 13.46 6.23 -11.42
N LEU A 217 12.70 6.25 -12.51
CA LEU A 217 11.26 5.96 -12.48
C LEU A 217 10.97 4.55 -11.96
N HIS A 218 11.77 3.57 -12.40
CA HIS A 218 11.66 2.19 -11.90
C HIS A 218 11.91 2.11 -10.39
N CYS A 219 12.97 2.77 -9.89
CA CYS A 219 13.26 2.81 -8.46
C CYS A 219 12.09 3.42 -7.69
N LEU A 220 11.50 4.53 -8.16
CA LEU A 220 10.38 5.17 -7.50
C LEU A 220 9.10 4.32 -7.49
N ASN A 221 8.82 3.58 -8.56
CA ASN A 221 7.66 2.67 -8.60
C ASN A 221 7.76 1.53 -7.57
N HIS A 222 8.97 1.11 -7.19
CA HIS A 222 9.19 0.01 -6.24
C HIS A 222 9.58 0.48 -4.84
N TRP A 223 9.82 1.79 -4.68
CA TRP A 223 10.22 2.42 -3.44
C TRP A 223 9.12 2.32 -2.37
N LYS A 224 9.52 2.01 -1.14
CA LYS A 224 8.62 2.07 0.02
C LYS A 224 8.66 3.47 0.61
N LEU A 225 7.53 4.19 0.57
CA LEU A 225 7.44 5.51 1.19
C LEU A 225 7.56 5.42 2.72
N GLU A 226 8.15 6.45 3.32
CA GLU A 226 8.22 6.62 4.78
C GLU A 226 6.81 6.84 5.35
N THR A 227 6.52 6.30 6.52
CA THR A 227 5.21 6.52 7.15
C THR A 227 5.06 7.99 7.54
N PRO A 228 3.83 8.53 7.61
CA PRO A 228 3.61 9.91 8.04
C PRO A 228 4.18 10.18 9.44
N SER A 229 4.15 9.19 10.34
CA SER A 229 4.72 9.27 11.68
C SER A 229 6.24 9.42 11.64
N ALA A 230 6.94 8.59 10.86
CA ALA A 230 8.39 8.65 10.69
C ALA A 230 8.81 9.99 10.07
N ARG A 231 8.09 10.43 9.02
CA ARG A 231 8.37 11.68 8.32
C ARG A 231 8.26 12.91 9.23
N ARG A 232 7.27 12.92 10.11
CA ARG A 232 7.05 14.01 11.07
C ARG A 232 8.26 14.23 11.99
N GLN A 233 9.03 13.18 12.29
CA GLN A 233 10.19 13.28 13.18
C GLN A 233 11.33 14.12 12.59
N HIS A 234 11.51 14.12 11.26
CA HIS A 234 12.60 14.84 10.60
C HIS A 234 12.14 16.00 9.71
N SER A 235 10.82 16.23 9.56
CA SER A 235 10.27 17.32 8.74
C SER A 235 9.03 17.95 9.39
N PRO A 236 9.18 18.64 10.55
CA PRO A 236 8.05 19.17 11.32
C PRO A 236 7.34 20.37 10.67
N ASN A 237 8.00 21.08 9.74
CA ASN A 237 7.48 22.31 9.12
C ASN A 237 6.73 22.07 7.78
N GLU A 238 6.66 20.84 7.29
CA GLU A 238 5.99 20.52 6.02
C GLU A 238 4.51 20.19 6.25
N ASP A 239 3.66 20.39 5.25
CA ASP A 239 2.23 20.04 5.34
C ASP A 239 2.05 18.51 5.45
N VAL A 240 2.01 18.05 6.71
CA VAL A 240 1.79 16.65 7.10
C VAL A 240 0.45 16.13 6.56
N GLY A 241 -0.56 16.99 6.41
CA GLY A 241 -1.87 16.62 5.90
C GLY A 241 -1.79 16.18 4.43
N THR A 242 -1.18 17.01 3.59
CA THR A 242 -0.98 16.69 2.16
C THR A 242 -0.16 15.42 1.97
N TYR A 243 0.94 15.24 2.72
CA TYR A 243 1.73 14.01 2.63
C TYR A 243 0.94 12.78 3.07
N LYS A 244 0.18 12.87 4.17
CA LYS A 244 -0.64 11.76 4.67
C LYS A 244 -1.68 11.31 3.64
N ILE A 245 -2.35 12.26 2.97
CA ILE A 245 -3.30 11.94 1.88
C ILE A 245 -2.59 11.20 0.74
N ASN A 246 -1.43 11.70 0.28
CA ASN A 246 -0.69 11.05 -0.79
C ASN A 246 -0.11 9.69 -0.38
N TYR A 247 0.30 9.53 0.88
CA TYR A 247 0.73 8.25 1.44
C TYR A 247 -0.41 7.22 1.45
N THR A 248 -1.60 7.62 1.89
CA THR A 248 -2.80 6.77 1.84
C THR A 248 -3.17 6.40 0.41
N ARG A 249 -3.15 7.35 -0.54
CA ARG A 249 -3.35 7.07 -1.97
C ARG A 249 -2.32 6.06 -2.48
N TRP A 250 -1.04 6.26 -2.17
CA TRP A 250 0.02 5.36 -2.60
C TRP A 250 -0.17 3.94 -2.05
N LEU A 251 -0.59 3.79 -0.79
CA LEU A 251 -0.93 2.48 -0.22
C LEU A 251 -2.08 1.80 -0.99
N CYS A 252 -3.17 2.53 -1.20
CA CYS A 252 -4.39 2.00 -1.81
C CYS A 252 -4.25 1.65 -3.30
N PHE A 253 -3.50 2.46 -4.07
CA PHE A 253 -3.48 2.37 -5.54
C PHE A 253 -2.16 1.83 -6.11
N CYS A 254 -1.07 1.82 -5.33
CA CYS A 254 0.24 1.36 -5.78
C CYS A 254 0.77 0.20 -4.91
N HIS A 255 1.01 0.46 -3.63
CA HIS A 255 1.80 -0.44 -2.78
C HIS A 255 1.08 -1.77 -2.48
N VAL A 256 -0.16 -1.69 -1.98
CA VAL A 256 -0.92 -2.90 -1.62
C VAL A 256 -1.35 -3.68 -2.85
N PRO A 257 -1.87 -3.05 -3.93
CA PRO A 257 -2.19 -3.78 -5.16
C PRO A 257 -1.01 -4.55 -5.77
N ALA A 258 0.24 -4.11 -5.53
CA ALA A 258 1.43 -4.85 -5.99
C ALA A 258 1.57 -6.26 -5.38
N PHE A 259 0.89 -6.55 -4.25
CA PHE A 259 0.88 -7.89 -3.63
C PHE A 259 -0.53 -8.44 -3.36
N CYS A 260 -1.57 -7.63 -3.52
CA CYS A 260 -2.97 -8.01 -3.46
C CYS A 260 -3.64 -7.74 -4.82
N ASP A 261 -3.39 -8.61 -5.80
CA ASP A 261 -3.79 -8.43 -7.21
C ASP A 261 -5.31 -8.35 -7.46
N SER A 262 -6.16 -8.59 -6.45
CA SER A 262 -7.59 -8.34 -6.57
C SER A 262 -7.92 -6.85 -6.69
N LEU A 263 -7.04 -5.97 -6.18
CA LEU A 263 -7.21 -4.51 -6.24
C LEU A 263 -6.63 -3.94 -7.55
N PRO A 264 -7.24 -2.88 -8.11
CA PRO A 264 -6.67 -2.18 -9.25
C PRO A 264 -5.27 -1.61 -8.92
N HIS A 265 -4.27 -1.99 -9.71
CA HIS A 265 -2.89 -1.53 -9.54
C HIS A 265 -2.55 -0.41 -10.53
N SER A 266 -1.93 0.65 -10.01
CA SER A 266 -1.40 1.77 -10.77
C SER A 266 0.05 2.02 -10.40
N GLU A 267 0.84 2.48 -11.37
CA GLU A 267 2.22 2.86 -11.10
C GLU A 267 2.31 4.23 -10.41
N THR A 268 3.13 4.34 -9.36
CA THR A 268 3.36 5.58 -8.61
C THR A 268 3.72 6.74 -9.54
N THR A 269 4.64 6.51 -10.48
CA THR A 269 5.14 7.54 -11.40
C THR A 269 4.11 8.00 -12.44
N MET A 270 3.03 7.24 -12.63
CA MET A 270 1.99 7.54 -13.62
C MET A 270 0.82 8.32 -13.03
N ILE A 271 0.51 8.09 -11.75
CA ILE A 271 -0.69 8.68 -11.11
C ILE A 271 -0.37 9.85 -10.18
N PHE A 272 0.88 10.00 -9.76
CA PHE A 272 1.34 11.15 -8.98
C PHE A 272 2.19 12.08 -9.84
N GLY A 273 2.31 13.34 -9.40
CA GLY A 273 3.08 14.38 -10.06
C GLY A 273 4.10 15.02 -9.14
N ARG A 274 4.36 16.30 -9.40
CA ARG A 274 5.40 17.10 -8.75
C ARG A 274 5.25 17.16 -7.23
N THR A 275 4.01 17.21 -6.73
CA THR A 275 3.72 17.40 -5.31
C THR A 275 4.23 16.24 -4.48
N LEU A 276 3.87 15.00 -4.84
CA LEU A 276 4.42 13.82 -4.14
C LEU A 276 5.94 13.75 -4.31
N LEU A 277 6.43 14.02 -5.53
CA LEU A 277 7.85 13.92 -5.81
C LEU A 277 8.67 14.83 -4.91
N ARG A 278 8.26 16.10 -4.75
CA ARG A 278 8.89 17.06 -3.81
C ARG A 278 8.97 16.51 -2.39
N SER A 279 7.93 15.82 -1.93
CA SER A 279 7.93 15.25 -0.59
C SER A 279 8.92 14.08 -0.43
N VAL A 280 9.09 13.24 -1.45
CA VAL A 280 9.85 11.99 -1.30
C VAL A 280 11.27 12.04 -1.87
N PHE A 281 11.57 13.03 -2.72
CA PHE A 281 12.78 13.04 -3.54
C PHE A 281 14.07 13.01 -2.71
N GLN A 282 14.21 13.89 -1.70
CA GLN A 282 15.44 13.98 -0.91
C GLN A 282 15.75 12.70 -0.14
N THR A 283 14.76 12.15 0.58
CA THR A 283 14.93 10.88 1.29
C THR A 283 15.27 9.76 0.31
N MET A 284 14.49 9.63 -0.77
CA MET A 284 14.70 8.57 -1.76
C MET A 284 16.07 8.70 -2.42
N ARG A 285 16.49 9.91 -2.83
CA ARG A 285 17.81 10.18 -3.43
C ARG A 285 18.93 9.67 -2.51
N ARG A 286 18.90 10.05 -1.22
CA ARG A 286 19.90 9.64 -0.24
C ARG A 286 19.97 8.12 -0.14
N GLN A 287 18.83 7.48 0.15
CA GLN A 287 18.81 6.04 0.37
C GLN A 287 19.13 5.23 -0.90
N LEU A 288 18.78 5.74 -2.09
CA LEU A 288 19.09 5.11 -3.37
C LEU A 288 20.61 5.12 -3.63
N LEU A 289 21.26 6.27 -3.41
CA LEU A 289 22.72 6.39 -3.55
C LEU A 289 23.47 5.55 -2.52
N ASP A 290 22.99 5.50 -1.28
CA ASP A 290 23.58 4.66 -0.23
C ASP A 290 23.47 3.17 -0.59
N LYS A 291 22.31 2.71 -1.09
CA LYS A 291 22.13 1.34 -1.59
C LYS A 291 23.09 1.02 -2.73
N PHE A 292 23.22 1.91 -3.71
CA PHE A 292 24.14 1.69 -4.81
C PHE A 292 25.61 1.61 -4.39
N ARG A 293 26.01 2.40 -3.40
CA ARG A 293 27.35 2.30 -2.80
C ARG A 293 27.56 0.98 -2.07
N ALA A 294 26.57 0.52 -1.32
CA ALA A 294 26.62 -0.76 -0.61
C ALA A 294 26.67 -1.98 -1.56
N GLU A 295 26.08 -1.86 -2.75
CA GLU A 295 26.04 -2.95 -3.74
C GLU A 295 27.08 -2.83 -4.86
N LYS A 296 27.96 -1.83 -4.81
CA LYS A 296 28.90 -1.52 -5.90
C LYS A 296 29.73 -2.71 -6.38
N ASP A 297 30.12 -3.61 -5.46
CA ASP A 297 31.03 -4.72 -5.75
C ASP A 297 30.29 -5.89 -6.43
N LYS A 298 28.96 -5.91 -6.35
CA LYS A 298 28.09 -6.90 -7.01
C LYS A 298 27.72 -6.49 -8.45
N MET A 299 28.04 -5.26 -8.84
CA MET A 299 27.68 -4.72 -10.15
C MET A 299 28.83 -4.91 -11.15
N PRO A 300 28.53 -5.24 -12.41
CA PRO A 300 29.49 -5.16 -13.51
C PRO A 300 30.14 -3.76 -13.62
N PRO A 301 31.41 -3.65 -14.07
CA PRO A 301 32.14 -2.39 -14.11
C PRO A 301 31.41 -1.27 -14.85
N GLU A 302 30.76 -1.57 -15.97
CA GLU A 302 30.05 -0.61 -16.81
C GLU A 302 28.84 -0.02 -16.06
N LYS A 303 28.13 -0.89 -15.35
CA LYS A 303 26.95 -0.51 -14.53
C LYS A 303 27.39 0.29 -13.30
N ARG A 304 28.51 -0.09 -12.68
CA ARG A 304 29.08 0.62 -11.52
C ARG A 304 29.42 2.06 -11.89
N THR A 305 30.09 2.29 -13.01
CA THR A 305 30.41 3.64 -13.49
C THR A 305 29.15 4.46 -13.74
N LEU A 306 28.16 3.88 -14.41
CA LEU A 306 26.88 4.56 -14.69
C LEU A 306 26.18 5.03 -13.40
N VAL A 307 26.08 4.14 -12.42
CA VAL A 307 25.32 4.36 -11.19
C VAL A 307 26.08 5.22 -10.16
N LEU A 308 27.40 5.09 -10.06
CA LEU A 308 28.20 5.84 -9.07
C LEU A 308 28.71 7.18 -9.58
N THR A 309 28.83 7.37 -10.89
CA THR A 309 29.40 8.59 -11.48
C THR A 309 28.35 9.46 -12.15
N HIS A 310 27.56 8.89 -13.06
CA HIS A 310 26.60 9.68 -13.85
C HIS A 310 25.29 9.93 -13.10
N PHE A 311 24.77 8.89 -12.44
CA PHE A 311 23.46 8.98 -11.80
C PHE A 311 23.38 10.01 -10.64
N PRO A 312 24.39 10.20 -9.77
CA PRO A 312 24.33 11.24 -8.74
C PRO A 312 24.21 12.64 -9.33
N ARG A 313 24.89 12.91 -10.47
CA ARG A 313 24.80 14.18 -11.20
C ARG A 313 23.43 14.35 -11.86
N PHE A 314 22.91 13.29 -12.46
CA PHE A 314 21.53 13.26 -12.98
C PHE A 314 20.52 13.64 -11.90
N LEU A 315 20.63 13.06 -10.71
CA LEU A 315 19.75 13.37 -9.58
C LEU A 315 19.91 14.80 -9.07
N SER A 316 21.12 15.37 -9.04
CA SER A 316 21.31 16.79 -8.69
C SER A 316 20.57 17.70 -9.66
N MET A 317 20.73 17.50 -10.96
CA MET A 317 20.07 18.31 -11.98
C MET A 317 18.55 18.15 -11.94
N LEU A 318 18.05 16.95 -11.68
CA LEU A 318 16.62 16.71 -11.53
C LEU A 318 16.07 17.38 -10.26
N GLU A 319 16.83 17.41 -9.17
CA GLU A 319 16.43 18.06 -7.91
C GLU A 319 16.11 19.56 -8.12
N GLU A 320 16.97 20.26 -8.85
CA GLU A 320 16.78 21.68 -9.19
C GLU A 320 15.43 21.92 -9.88
N GLU A 321 15.03 21.03 -10.78
CA GLU A 321 13.76 21.14 -11.50
C GLU A 321 12.56 20.68 -10.66
N VAL A 322 12.74 19.70 -9.76
CA VAL A 322 11.70 19.26 -8.81
C VAL A 322 11.32 20.40 -7.87
N TYR A 323 12.29 21.10 -7.29
CA TYR A 323 12.04 22.15 -6.30
C TYR A 323 11.92 23.56 -6.92
N GLY A 324 12.61 23.85 -8.03
CA GLY A 324 12.66 25.18 -8.64
C GLY A 324 11.31 25.70 -9.11
N THR A 325 10.85 26.83 -8.56
CA THR A 325 9.49 27.36 -8.77
C THR A 325 9.11 27.51 -10.24
N ASN A 326 10.07 27.88 -11.09
CA ASN A 326 9.86 28.24 -12.50
C ASN A 326 10.27 27.12 -13.47
N SER A 327 10.40 25.89 -12.99
CA SER A 327 10.79 24.76 -13.85
C SER A 327 9.71 24.47 -14.91
N PRO A 328 10.04 24.52 -16.22
CA PRO A 328 9.08 24.33 -17.30
C PRO A 328 8.68 22.87 -17.50
N ILE A 329 9.41 21.91 -16.94
CA ILE A 329 9.18 20.47 -17.17
C ILE A 329 7.84 20.00 -16.60
N TRP A 330 7.27 20.77 -15.68
CA TRP A 330 5.98 20.51 -15.02
C TRP A 330 4.82 21.26 -15.67
N ASP A 331 5.06 22.01 -16.74
CA ASP A 331 4.02 22.63 -17.54
C ASP A 331 3.26 21.55 -18.34
N PRO A 332 1.92 21.44 -18.22
CA PRO A 332 1.12 20.55 -19.05
C PRO A 332 1.33 20.76 -20.56
N ASP A 333 1.64 21.99 -20.97
CA ASP A 333 1.83 22.39 -22.37
C ASP A 333 3.30 22.43 -22.79
N PHE A 334 4.21 21.82 -22.00
CA PHE A 334 5.63 21.77 -22.29
C PHE A 334 5.91 21.33 -23.74
N LYS A 335 6.52 22.24 -24.51
CA LYS A 335 7.06 22.00 -25.85
C LYS A 335 8.56 22.18 -25.80
N GLN A 336 9.28 21.30 -26.50
CA GLN A 336 10.71 21.50 -26.71
C GLN A 336 10.88 22.76 -27.55
N ASN A 337 11.57 23.79 -27.02
CA ASN A 337 11.97 24.91 -27.85
C ASN A 337 12.81 24.33 -29.01
N PRO A 338 12.46 24.60 -30.26
CA PRO A 338 13.26 24.15 -31.38
C PRO A 338 14.69 24.67 -31.18
N PRO A 339 15.72 23.85 -31.44
CA PRO A 339 17.09 24.35 -31.36
C PRO A 339 17.19 25.60 -32.23
N VAL A 340 17.78 26.66 -31.67
CA VAL A 340 17.90 27.99 -32.30
C VAL A 340 18.59 27.92 -33.69
N ALA A 341 19.22 26.79 -34.02
CA ALA A 341 19.75 26.47 -35.33
C ALA A 341 18.70 26.28 -36.45
N ALA A 342 17.41 26.12 -36.15
CA ALA A 342 16.37 25.90 -37.16
C ALA A 342 15.74 27.20 -37.73
N MET A 343 16.16 28.40 -37.30
CA MET A 343 15.67 29.68 -37.84
C MET A 343 16.54 30.25 -38.97
N THR A 344 17.60 29.55 -39.38
CA THR A 344 18.40 29.91 -40.55
C THR A 344 18.73 28.65 -41.34
N THR A 345 17.88 28.32 -42.31
CA THR A 345 18.20 27.71 -43.63
C THR A 345 16.94 27.12 -44.26
N SER A 346 16.20 27.96 -44.97
CA SER A 346 15.37 27.51 -46.08
C SER A 346 16.33 27.24 -47.24
N GLY A 347 16.53 25.96 -47.60
CA GLY A 347 17.48 25.59 -48.64
C GLY A 347 17.49 24.09 -48.94
N ASP A 348 16.45 23.65 -49.65
CA ASP A 348 16.45 22.61 -50.68
C ASP A 348 17.61 21.58 -50.73
N ARG A 349 17.30 20.28 -50.54
CA ARG A 349 17.52 19.22 -51.56
C ARG A 349 17.22 17.79 -51.08
N THR A 350 16.65 17.06 -52.02
CA THR A 350 16.32 15.63 -52.11
C THR A 350 17.50 14.67 -51.94
N GLY A 351 17.25 13.49 -51.34
CA GLY A 351 18.15 12.34 -51.44
C GLY A 351 17.68 11.11 -50.65
N SER A 352 17.08 10.14 -51.34
CA SER A 352 16.78 8.79 -50.82
C SER A 352 18.05 8.02 -50.46
N SER A 353 18.07 7.34 -49.32
CA SER A 353 18.78 6.06 -49.20
C SER A 353 18.11 5.14 -48.16
N SER A 354 17.94 3.90 -48.59
CA SER A 354 17.40 2.75 -47.88
C SER A 354 18.38 2.21 -46.82
N GLY A 355 17.89 1.97 -45.60
CA GLY A 355 18.66 1.34 -44.52
C GLY A 355 17.81 0.31 -43.77
N THR A 356 18.28 -0.94 -43.79
CA THR A 356 17.78 -2.12 -43.08
C THR A 356 17.66 -1.95 -41.56
N PRO A 357 16.76 -2.67 -40.86
CA PRO A 357 16.54 -2.50 -39.43
C PRO A 357 17.62 -3.22 -38.61
N HIS A 358 18.56 -2.48 -38.06
CA HIS A 358 19.48 -3.01 -37.05
C HIS A 358 18.77 -3.08 -35.69
N ALA A 359 18.22 -4.26 -35.38
CA ALA A 359 17.85 -4.65 -34.04
C ALA A 359 19.12 -4.97 -33.22
N ARG A 360 19.51 -4.10 -32.27
CA ARG A 360 20.22 -4.45 -31.01
C ARG A 360 20.76 -3.21 -30.29
N ALA A 361 20.09 -2.81 -29.21
CA ALA A 361 20.69 -2.10 -28.05
C ALA A 361 19.77 -2.04 -26.79
N GLU A 362 18.60 -2.69 -26.75
CA GLU A 362 17.70 -2.63 -25.58
C GLU A 362 18.10 -3.52 -24.38
N LEU A 363 19.08 -4.41 -24.54
CA LEU A 363 19.37 -5.48 -23.59
C LEU A 363 20.09 -5.07 -22.29
N PRO A 364 21.04 -4.10 -22.25
CA PRO A 364 21.85 -3.85 -21.05
C PRO A 364 21.05 -3.27 -19.88
N MET A 365 20.08 -2.40 -20.16
CA MET A 365 19.28 -1.70 -19.14
C MET A 365 18.11 -2.51 -18.63
N ARG A 366 17.44 -3.30 -19.48
CA ARG A 366 16.48 -4.32 -19.01
C ARG A 366 17.17 -5.33 -18.09
N GLU A 367 18.44 -5.64 -18.35
CA GLU A 367 19.25 -6.48 -17.48
C GLU A 367 19.80 -5.75 -16.25
N LEU A 368 20.06 -4.44 -16.31
CA LEU A 368 20.33 -3.60 -15.12
C LEU A 368 19.10 -3.56 -14.22
N LEU A 369 17.94 -3.26 -14.77
CA LEU A 369 16.66 -3.27 -14.09
C LEU A 369 16.30 -4.68 -13.59
N ARG A 370 16.63 -5.75 -14.32
CA ARG A 370 16.52 -7.14 -13.82
C ARG A 370 17.57 -7.51 -12.78
N SER A 371 18.76 -6.88 -12.78
CA SER A 371 19.77 -7.10 -11.73
C SER A 371 19.48 -6.27 -10.47
N LEU A 372 18.83 -5.11 -10.65
CA LEU A 372 18.25 -4.28 -9.60
C LEU A 372 16.90 -4.86 -9.11
N GLN A 373 16.19 -5.63 -9.95
CA GLN A 373 15.24 -6.65 -9.51
C GLN A 373 16.06 -7.80 -8.90
N PHE A 374 16.60 -7.54 -7.70
CA PHE A 374 17.19 -8.47 -6.75
C PHE A 374 17.12 -9.94 -7.19
N ARG A 375 18.23 -10.44 -7.77
CA ARG A 375 18.26 -11.74 -8.43
C ARG A 375 18.06 -12.88 -7.43
N ARG A 376 17.11 -13.73 -7.81
CA ARG A 376 16.91 -15.14 -7.41
C ARG A 376 18.23 -15.88 -7.22
N HIS A 377 18.40 -16.56 -6.10
CA HIS A 377 19.09 -17.85 -6.06
C HIS A 377 18.42 -18.81 -5.05
N PRO A 378 18.41 -20.12 -5.34
CA PRO A 378 17.67 -21.11 -4.56
C PRO A 378 18.61 -21.87 -3.60
N THR A 379 18.28 -21.91 -2.33
CA THR A 379 18.58 -23.07 -1.47
C THR A 379 17.46 -23.22 -0.43
N PRO A 380 16.98 -24.45 -0.18
CA PRO A 380 15.91 -24.68 0.77
C PRO A 380 16.48 -24.76 2.19
N VAL A 381 15.86 -24.05 3.13
CA VAL A 381 16.03 -24.35 4.56
C VAL A 381 14.62 -24.57 5.14
N PRO A 382 14.31 -25.76 5.68
CA PRO A 382 12.97 -26.11 6.11
C PRO A 382 12.76 -25.70 7.56
N ILE A 383 12.00 -24.63 7.83
CA ILE A 383 11.55 -24.33 9.20
C ILE A 383 10.11 -23.77 9.21
N GLY A 384 9.18 -24.62 9.66
CA GLY A 384 8.12 -24.28 10.61
C GLY A 384 6.93 -23.44 10.13
N THR A 385 5.99 -24.04 9.41
CA THR A 385 4.65 -23.45 9.21
C THR A 385 3.82 -23.53 10.50
N ARG A 386 3.78 -22.43 11.26
CA ARG A 386 2.80 -22.10 12.31
C ARG A 386 2.38 -20.65 12.04
N LEU A 387 1.15 -20.15 12.10
CA LEU A 387 -0.12 -20.58 12.69
C LEU A 387 -1.20 -19.77 11.92
N LEU A 388 -2.21 -20.42 11.33
CA LEU A 388 -3.50 -19.77 11.00
C LEU A 388 -4.60 -20.78 11.30
N ALA A 389 -4.80 -21.02 12.59
CA ALA A 389 -6.00 -21.62 13.12
C ALA A 389 -6.74 -20.55 13.91
N SER A 390 -7.97 -20.26 13.49
CA SER A 390 -9.06 -19.67 14.28
C SER A 390 -8.65 -18.59 15.29
N VAL A 391 -8.49 -17.34 14.83
CA VAL A 391 -8.66 -16.18 15.71
C VAL A 391 -10.10 -15.69 15.55
N GLN A 392 -10.95 -16.08 16.50
CA GLN A 392 -12.20 -15.40 16.79
C GLN A 392 -11.87 -13.97 17.22
N ALA A 393 -12.26 -12.98 16.42
CA ALA A 393 -12.35 -11.60 16.85
C ALA A 393 -13.85 -11.26 17.03
N PRO A 394 -14.27 -10.75 18.20
CA PRO A 394 -15.63 -10.27 18.38
C PRO A 394 -15.88 -9.05 17.49
N MET A 395 -16.97 -9.09 16.73
CA MET A 395 -17.46 -7.99 15.89
C MET A 395 -18.03 -6.89 16.79
N LEU A 396 -17.36 -5.73 16.84
CA LEU A 396 -18.00 -4.46 17.19
C LEU A 396 -18.28 -3.70 15.90
N LEU A 397 -19.49 -3.89 15.36
CA LEU A 397 -20.10 -2.98 14.41
C LEU A 397 -21.07 -2.10 15.20
N ALA A 398 -20.62 -0.92 15.61
CA ALA A 398 -21.51 0.18 15.97
C ALA A 398 -21.51 1.18 14.82
N GLY A 399 -22.70 1.45 14.29
CA GLY A 399 -22.92 2.40 13.21
C GLY A 399 -22.48 3.81 13.60
N SER A 400 -21.89 4.52 12.65
CA SER A 400 -21.71 5.97 12.73
C SER A 400 -22.98 6.64 12.22
N PRO A 401 -23.64 7.50 13.00
CA PRO A 401 -24.62 8.43 12.47
C PRO A 401 -23.92 9.66 11.85
N SER A 402 -24.57 10.20 10.84
CA SER A 402 -24.32 11.47 10.18
C SER A 402 -24.15 12.63 11.17
N LEU A 403 -23.10 13.44 10.99
CA LEU A 403 -22.91 14.72 11.66
C LEU A 403 -23.78 15.79 10.99
N SER A 404 -24.94 16.06 11.59
CA SER A 404 -25.63 17.35 11.51
C SER A 404 -25.38 18.10 12.82
N ALA A 405 -24.85 19.32 12.71
CA ALA A 405 -24.58 20.19 13.83
C ALA A 405 -25.88 20.75 14.43
N GLN A 406 -26.10 20.56 15.72
CA GLN A 406 -26.74 21.53 16.60
C GLN A 406 -26.49 21.21 18.09
N GLN A 407 -26.33 22.29 18.86
CA GLN A 407 -25.86 22.36 20.24
C GLN A 407 -26.82 21.73 21.26
N THR A 408 -26.29 21.11 22.32
CA THR A 408 -26.43 21.57 23.73
C THR A 408 -25.68 20.67 24.73
N ALA A 409 -25.04 21.35 25.68
CA ALA A 409 -24.35 20.93 26.90
C ALA A 409 -25.28 20.15 27.89
N LYS A 410 -24.88 19.40 28.92
CA LYS A 410 -23.62 18.88 29.52
C LYS A 410 -24.05 18.18 30.83
N GLY A 411 -23.34 17.13 31.28
CA GLY A 411 -23.13 16.89 32.71
C GLY A 411 -23.81 15.69 33.39
N LYS A 412 -22.97 14.78 33.88
CA LYS A 412 -23.21 13.76 34.92
C LYS A 412 -23.39 14.41 36.30
N SER A 413 -24.19 13.81 37.19
CA SER A 413 -23.69 13.14 38.42
C SER A 413 -24.82 12.57 39.30
N ASP A 414 -24.61 11.34 39.76
CA ASP A 414 -24.80 10.80 41.12
C ASP A 414 -25.82 11.42 42.10
N HIS A 415 -26.80 10.58 42.45
CA HIS A 415 -27.18 10.13 43.81
C HIS A 415 -27.28 11.16 44.96
N MET A 416 -28.50 11.57 45.32
CA MET A 416 -29.06 11.44 46.69
C MET A 416 -30.52 11.92 46.78
N THR A 417 -31.36 11.05 47.31
CA THR A 417 -32.74 11.24 47.73
C THR A 417 -32.84 12.28 48.84
N MET A 418 -33.79 13.22 48.77
CA MET A 418 -34.49 13.84 49.92
C MET A 418 -35.67 14.71 49.43
N GLN A 419 -36.72 14.73 50.25
CA GLN A 419 -38.09 15.15 49.97
C GLN A 419 -38.29 16.63 49.61
N ALA A 420 -39.34 16.86 48.83
CA ALA A 420 -39.81 18.16 48.36
C ALA A 420 -40.60 18.94 49.43
N THR A 421 -40.25 20.21 49.61
CA THR A 421 -41.15 21.24 50.17
C THR A 421 -40.96 22.59 49.46
N SER A 422 -42.06 23.06 48.87
CA SER A 422 -42.48 24.45 48.58
C SER A 422 -41.52 25.48 47.95
N MET A 423 -41.85 25.83 46.70
CA MET A 423 -41.71 27.16 46.05
C MET A 423 -42.33 28.30 46.91
N PRO A 424 -42.06 29.63 46.72
CA PRO A 424 -41.98 30.27 45.39
C PRO A 424 -41.21 31.61 45.18
N LYS A 425 -41.13 31.97 43.89
CA LYS A 425 -41.32 33.31 43.25
C LYS A 425 -40.19 34.36 43.22
N ASN A 426 -39.80 34.61 41.96
CA ASN A 426 -39.48 35.90 41.30
C ASN A 426 -38.22 36.68 41.72
N GLY A 427 -37.29 36.81 40.76
CA GLY A 427 -36.20 37.78 40.84
C GLY A 427 -35.37 37.82 39.55
N ARG A 428 -35.82 38.63 38.60
CA ARG A 428 -35.16 39.00 37.33
C ARG A 428 -33.68 39.38 37.58
N LEU A 429 -32.72 38.63 37.04
CA LEU A 429 -31.28 38.97 37.14
C LEU A 429 -30.73 39.49 35.81
N LYS A 430 -30.21 40.72 35.91
CA LYS A 430 -29.45 41.46 34.91
C LYS A 430 -28.19 40.69 34.51
N VAL A 431 -27.89 40.69 33.21
CA VAL A 431 -26.61 40.25 32.65
C VAL A 431 -25.59 41.39 32.82
N THR A 432 -24.49 41.12 33.52
CA THR A 432 -23.29 41.95 33.51
C THR A 432 -22.12 41.07 33.08
N TYR A 433 -21.50 41.39 31.96
CA TYR A 433 -20.30 40.74 31.46
C TYR A 433 -19.07 41.22 32.25
N LEU A 434 -18.24 40.29 32.73
CA LEU A 434 -16.85 40.59 33.07
C LEU A 434 -15.94 39.56 32.38
N LYS A 435 -15.07 40.10 31.54
CA LYS A 435 -13.90 39.45 30.92
C LYS A 435 -12.98 38.86 32.00
N LYS A 436 -12.48 37.65 31.76
CA LYS A 436 -11.05 37.36 31.69
C LYS A 436 -10.81 36.18 30.77
#